data_AF-A0AAW3ZU59-F1
#
_entry.id   AF-A0AAW3ZU59-F1
#
_cell.length_a   1.000
_cell.length_b   1.000
_cell.length_c   1.000
_cell.angle_alpha   90.00
_cell.angle_beta   90.00
_cell.angle_gamma   90.00
#
_symmetry.space_group_name_H-M   'P 1'
#
loop_
_entity.id
_entity.type
_entity.pdbx_description
1 polymer ?
#
loop_
_entity_poly.entity_id
_entity_poly.type
_entity_poly.pdbx_seq_one_letter_code
_entity_poly.pdbx_strand_id
1 'polypeptide(L)'
;MLKNFINSYKSAYFKIFSDDFYGDFKRFEQALLEPKFHPSAELKNELRKLDLFLCEPAQVAIVGQFSSGKSTFLNALLGQNVLPTGVTPVTARLTHIKYGENFSLRVDYKNGKELNLNISEIEKFVDQRVFNDDVKDLCIYAPLEILKRVNFIDTPGLNSLSSSDTNITKEVLSDVCGVVWLSLIENAARASELSQINELVKSEEKSAICVLNQKDKLTKAELDNVMTHAKATFDGIFKEIIPISAKQANLARENGDEALANSSNFKAVLEAIENTFANEEIKQNFVLKKCKNISQELISEHEYFMQVYEKGMKILSDFDKNLEKNLALVKQNFSPKIEIAFNEIKQIAKVIADEIVSSMKPKKMRRFEHKKTILKGKKIDQIEYEIMSFDNDEIFSKLIYNDVKLAKFFRIYRQNLKNLQDELCTALSEIYENLESEFLIYKSEFEGVRKESAVHSDIEFATIRAYAGRIYELVLRDFEAIKFAKIQTLLLFFEKLNLKIITNYENAIKIAVHFIKEKIENSIVSHEKDPINFSVYIPSANEIYERVLISLNLYEFENEMLSNASFLNKILSSMRKEFKETKEAKEA
;
A
#
# COMPACT_ATOMS: atom_id res chain seq x y z
N MET A 1 -24.84 -36.30 -14.21
CA MET A 1 -24.45 -35.01 -13.61
C MET A 1 -22.99 -35.02 -13.13
N LEU A 2 -22.61 -35.84 -12.13
CA LEU A 2 -21.24 -35.89 -11.60
C LEU A 2 -20.15 -36.18 -12.65
N LYS A 3 -20.40 -37.14 -13.57
CA LYS A 3 -19.47 -37.47 -14.67
C LYS A 3 -19.26 -36.30 -15.62
N ASN A 4 -20.33 -35.54 -15.92
CA ASN A 4 -20.23 -34.35 -16.76
C ASN A 4 -19.43 -33.26 -16.06
N PHE A 5 -19.67 -33.05 -14.75
CA PHE A 5 -18.86 -32.13 -13.95
C PHE A 5 -17.38 -32.51 -13.93
N ILE A 6 -17.05 -33.78 -13.65
CA ILE A 6 -15.66 -34.27 -13.65
C ILE A 6 -15.02 -34.08 -15.02
N ASN A 7 -15.73 -34.40 -16.10
CA ASN A 7 -15.21 -34.24 -17.45
C ASN A 7 -14.99 -32.76 -17.80
N SER A 8 -15.93 -31.87 -17.47
CA SER A 8 -15.79 -30.42 -17.68
C SER A 8 -14.64 -29.84 -16.87
N TYR A 9 -14.50 -30.24 -15.61
CA TYR A 9 -13.39 -29.81 -14.74
C TYR A 9 -12.04 -30.32 -15.27
N LYS A 10 -11.95 -31.59 -15.67
CA LYS A 10 -10.74 -32.15 -16.29
C LYS A 10 -10.40 -31.43 -17.59
N SER A 11 -11.36 -31.17 -18.46
CA SER A 11 -11.11 -30.44 -19.72
C SER A 11 -10.66 -28.99 -19.49
N ALA A 12 -11.11 -28.36 -18.42
CA ALA A 12 -10.77 -26.98 -18.11
C ALA A 12 -9.35 -26.85 -17.51
N TYR A 13 -8.96 -27.77 -16.61
CA TYR A 13 -7.76 -27.61 -15.79
C TYR A 13 -6.67 -28.67 -16.02
N PHE A 14 -7.00 -29.87 -16.52
CA PHE A 14 -6.05 -30.95 -16.79
C PHE A 14 -5.82 -31.07 -18.30
N LYS A 15 -5.17 -30.05 -18.86
CA LYS A 15 -4.78 -30.03 -20.27
C LYS A 15 -3.43 -30.72 -20.43
N ILE A 16 -3.30 -31.52 -21.48
CA ILE A 16 -2.04 -32.12 -21.90
C ILE A 16 -1.54 -31.28 -23.07
N PHE A 17 -0.29 -30.84 -22.99
CA PHE A 17 0.37 -30.06 -24.03
C PHE A 17 1.55 -30.84 -24.60
N SER A 18 1.87 -30.56 -25.86
CA SER A 18 3.05 -31.09 -26.55
C SER A 18 4.35 -30.70 -25.84
N ASP A 19 5.44 -31.40 -26.16
CA ASP A 19 6.78 -31.14 -25.63
C ASP A 19 7.62 -30.23 -26.52
N ASP A 20 6.95 -29.45 -27.38
CA ASP A 20 7.55 -28.44 -28.23
C ASP A 20 7.31 -27.03 -27.68
N PHE A 21 7.89 -26.02 -28.35
CA PHE A 21 7.73 -24.62 -27.94
C PHE A 21 6.26 -24.19 -27.80
N TYR A 22 5.39 -24.64 -28.71
CA TYR A 22 3.97 -24.31 -28.65
C TYR A 22 3.32 -24.87 -27.39
N GLY A 23 3.66 -26.12 -27.03
CA GLY A 23 3.21 -26.73 -25.79
C GLY A 23 3.72 -26.01 -24.55
N ASP A 24 4.97 -25.54 -24.55
CA ASP A 24 5.53 -24.71 -23.46
C ASP A 24 4.82 -23.36 -23.35
N PHE A 25 4.55 -22.68 -24.46
CA PHE A 25 3.75 -21.46 -24.48
C PHE A 25 2.35 -21.70 -23.93
N LYS A 26 1.71 -22.81 -24.28
CA LYS A 26 0.38 -23.16 -23.74
C LYS A 26 0.37 -23.49 -22.26
N ARG A 27 1.44 -24.11 -21.74
CA ARG A 27 1.63 -24.29 -20.29
C ARG A 27 1.77 -22.94 -19.59
N PHE A 28 2.57 -22.03 -20.16
CA PHE A 28 2.74 -20.66 -19.66
C PHE A 28 1.42 -19.88 -19.65
N GLU A 29 0.69 -19.88 -20.77
CA GLU A 29 -0.63 -19.26 -20.89
C GLU A 29 -1.60 -19.83 -19.85
N GLN A 30 -1.66 -21.15 -19.68
CA GLN A 30 -2.54 -21.76 -18.69
C GLN A 30 -2.19 -21.33 -17.26
N ALA A 31 -0.90 -21.28 -16.90
CA ALA A 31 -0.45 -20.90 -15.57
C ALA A 31 -0.85 -19.45 -15.23
N LEU A 32 -0.68 -18.52 -16.16
CA LEU A 32 -1.08 -17.12 -15.96
C LEU A 32 -2.59 -16.90 -15.95
N LEU A 33 -3.34 -17.76 -16.64
CA LEU A 33 -4.80 -17.65 -16.72
C LEU A 33 -5.55 -18.43 -15.64
N GLU A 34 -4.85 -18.98 -14.64
CA GLU A 34 -5.51 -19.61 -13.50
C GLU A 34 -6.43 -18.59 -12.78
N PRO A 35 -7.69 -18.97 -12.46
CA PRO A 35 -8.65 -18.03 -11.88
C PRO A 35 -8.20 -17.33 -10.60
N LYS A 36 -7.32 -17.99 -9.82
CA LYS A 36 -6.78 -17.48 -8.55
C LYS A 36 -5.87 -16.26 -8.71
N PHE A 37 -5.34 -16.02 -9.91
CA PHE A 37 -4.50 -14.85 -10.21
C PHE A 37 -5.30 -13.69 -10.80
N HIS A 38 -6.61 -13.86 -10.97
CA HIS A 38 -7.51 -12.81 -11.44
C HIS A 38 -7.04 -12.07 -12.71
N PRO A 39 -6.66 -12.80 -13.78
CA PRO A 39 -6.08 -12.21 -14.98
C PRO A 39 -6.99 -11.17 -15.64
N SER A 40 -6.42 -10.02 -15.99
CA SER A 40 -7.08 -8.93 -16.70
C SER A 40 -7.59 -9.34 -18.09
N ALA A 41 -8.50 -8.54 -18.65
CA ALA A 41 -8.97 -8.75 -20.02
C ALA A 41 -7.83 -8.50 -21.02
N GLU A 42 -6.99 -7.51 -20.74
CA GLU A 42 -5.85 -7.14 -21.57
C GLU A 42 -4.79 -8.24 -21.59
N LEU A 43 -4.43 -8.85 -20.45
CA LEU A 43 -3.52 -10.00 -20.41
C LEU A 43 -4.03 -11.16 -21.27
N LYS A 44 -5.33 -11.48 -21.16
CA LYS A 44 -5.96 -12.53 -21.99
C LYS A 44 -5.87 -12.21 -23.48
N ASN A 45 -6.11 -10.95 -23.84
CA ASN A 45 -6.03 -10.51 -25.22
C ASN A 45 -4.60 -10.57 -25.77
N GLU A 46 -3.62 -10.15 -24.98
CA GLU A 46 -2.19 -10.23 -25.36
C GLU A 46 -1.73 -11.68 -25.55
N LEU A 47 -2.06 -12.58 -24.61
CA LEU A 47 -1.74 -14.01 -24.77
C LEU A 47 -2.43 -14.62 -26.01
N ARG A 48 -3.69 -14.25 -26.27
CA ARG A 48 -4.40 -14.69 -27.48
C ARG A 48 -3.74 -14.16 -28.76
N LYS A 49 -3.24 -12.91 -28.77
CA LYS A 49 -2.49 -12.37 -29.92
C LYS A 49 -1.22 -13.18 -30.15
N LEU A 50 -0.48 -13.53 -29.10
CA LEU A 50 0.73 -14.35 -29.20
C LEU A 50 0.43 -15.78 -29.69
N ASP A 51 -0.68 -16.38 -29.27
CA ASP A 51 -1.13 -17.68 -29.79
C ASP A 51 -1.40 -17.64 -31.30
N LEU A 52 -2.18 -16.64 -31.74
CA LEU A 52 -2.45 -16.42 -33.16
C LEU A 52 -1.17 -16.15 -33.94
N PHE A 53 -0.24 -15.40 -33.36
CA PHE A 53 1.05 -15.09 -33.97
C PHE A 53 1.89 -16.35 -34.24
N LEU A 54 1.86 -17.35 -33.35
CA LEU A 54 2.55 -18.63 -33.57
C LEU A 54 1.92 -19.44 -34.72
N CYS A 55 0.60 -19.36 -34.87
CA CYS A 55 -0.15 -20.07 -35.91
C CYS A 55 -0.13 -19.38 -37.29
N GLU A 56 0.18 -18.09 -37.35
CA GLU A 56 0.26 -17.34 -38.60
C GLU A 56 1.69 -17.31 -39.21
N PRO A 57 1.81 -17.01 -40.51
CA PRO A 57 3.09 -16.66 -41.12
C PRO A 57 3.75 -15.46 -40.42
N ALA A 58 5.08 -15.44 -40.36
CA ALA A 58 5.86 -14.41 -39.68
C ALA A 58 5.51 -13.01 -40.20
N GLN A 59 5.20 -12.07 -39.30
CA GLN A 59 4.85 -10.71 -39.70
C GLN A 59 6.10 -9.83 -39.74
N VAL A 60 6.36 -9.22 -40.90
CA VAL A 60 7.55 -8.41 -41.16
C VAL A 60 7.12 -7.02 -41.64
N ALA A 61 7.57 -5.98 -40.95
CA ALA A 61 7.29 -4.61 -41.36
C ALA A 61 8.28 -4.15 -42.44
N ILE A 62 7.76 -3.43 -43.43
CA ILE A 62 8.56 -2.71 -44.43
C ILE A 62 8.67 -1.26 -43.98
N VAL A 63 9.90 -0.83 -43.69
CA VAL A 63 10.22 0.41 -42.97
C VAL A 63 11.25 1.18 -43.79
N GLY A 64 11.18 2.51 -43.87
CA GLY A 64 12.20 3.30 -44.57
C GLY A 64 11.79 4.75 -44.74
N GLN A 65 12.74 5.63 -45.06
CA GLN A 65 12.53 7.08 -45.17
C GLN A 65 11.60 7.50 -46.34
N PHE A 66 11.19 8.77 -46.36
CA PHE A 66 10.35 9.32 -47.42
C PHE A 66 11.02 9.13 -48.79
N SER A 67 10.24 8.70 -49.78
CA SER A 67 10.74 8.45 -51.13
C SER A 67 11.89 7.44 -51.24
N SER A 68 12.05 6.52 -50.26
CA SER A 68 13.03 5.42 -50.35
C SER A 68 12.68 4.33 -51.39
N GLY A 69 11.54 4.48 -52.06
CA GLY A 69 11.04 3.53 -53.07
C GLY A 69 10.31 2.33 -52.48
N LYS A 70 9.73 2.43 -51.27
CA LYS A 70 8.93 1.37 -50.62
C LYS A 70 7.83 0.82 -51.51
N SER A 71 6.96 1.67 -52.06
CA SER A 71 5.88 1.22 -52.97
C SER A 71 6.44 0.54 -54.22
N THR A 72 7.53 1.07 -54.79
CA THR A 72 8.23 0.45 -55.93
C THR A 72 8.81 -0.91 -55.58
N PHE A 73 9.37 -1.06 -54.38
CA PHE A 73 9.88 -2.32 -53.84
C PHE A 73 8.77 -3.32 -53.59
N LEU A 74 7.66 -2.89 -52.99
CA LEU A 74 6.48 -3.72 -52.75
C LEU A 74 5.83 -4.17 -54.06
N ASN A 75 5.77 -3.33 -55.10
CA ASN A 75 5.32 -3.76 -56.43
C ASN A 75 6.28 -4.78 -57.06
N ALA A 76 7.60 -4.60 -56.86
CA ALA A 76 8.60 -5.58 -57.29
C ALA A 76 8.44 -6.92 -56.57
N LEU A 77 8.10 -6.89 -55.27
CA LEU A 77 7.76 -8.06 -54.47
C LEU A 77 6.46 -8.72 -54.94
N LEU A 78 5.42 -7.92 -55.18
CA LEU A 78 4.08 -8.38 -55.56
C LEU A 78 4.01 -9.01 -56.96
N GLY A 79 4.96 -8.72 -57.84
CA GLY A 79 4.86 -9.19 -59.22
C GLY A 79 4.11 -8.24 -60.14
N GLN A 80 3.43 -7.23 -59.60
CA GLN A 80 2.49 -6.36 -60.30
C GLN A 80 2.56 -4.93 -59.75
N ASN A 81 2.26 -3.95 -60.59
CA ASN A 81 2.15 -2.54 -60.19
C ASN A 81 0.79 -2.30 -59.51
N VAL A 82 0.73 -2.56 -58.21
CA VAL A 82 -0.51 -2.50 -57.41
C VAL A 82 -0.56 -1.24 -56.56
N LEU A 83 0.52 -0.93 -55.86
CA LEU A 83 0.60 0.24 -54.99
C LEU A 83 0.99 1.47 -55.83
N PRO A 84 0.35 2.63 -55.61
CA PRO A 84 0.69 3.85 -56.34
C PRO A 84 2.14 4.26 -56.07
N THR A 85 2.85 4.67 -57.12
CA THR A 85 4.25 5.15 -57.05
C THR A 85 4.34 6.60 -57.52
N GLY A 86 4.93 7.49 -56.71
CA GLY A 86 5.08 8.92 -57.05
C GLY A 86 5.93 9.69 -56.04
N VAL A 87 6.28 10.94 -56.38
CA VAL A 87 7.16 11.82 -55.57
C VAL A 87 6.40 12.48 -54.41
N THR A 88 5.07 12.52 -54.48
CA THR A 88 4.16 13.00 -53.43
C THR A 88 3.76 11.84 -52.51
N PRO A 89 3.54 12.07 -51.20
CA PRO A 89 3.13 11.01 -50.27
C PRO A 89 1.83 10.37 -50.74
N VAL A 90 1.86 9.07 -51.03
CA VAL A 90 0.71 8.33 -51.56
C VAL A 90 0.18 7.26 -50.63
N THR A 91 0.91 6.82 -49.60
CA THR A 91 0.46 5.76 -48.68
C THR A 91 0.15 6.34 -47.29
N ALA A 92 -1.12 6.34 -46.89
CA ALA A 92 -1.56 6.82 -45.57
C ALA A 92 -2.18 5.74 -44.66
N ARG A 93 -2.29 4.48 -45.13
CA ARG A 93 -3.00 3.40 -44.43
C ARG A 93 -2.15 2.16 -44.27
N LEU A 94 -2.17 1.59 -43.06
CA LEU A 94 -1.49 0.34 -42.75
C LEU A 94 -1.97 -0.72 -43.73
N THR A 95 -1.05 -1.32 -44.47
CA THR A 95 -1.40 -2.27 -45.54
C THR A 95 -0.70 -3.60 -45.29
N HIS A 96 -1.49 -4.61 -44.96
CA HIS A 96 -1.03 -5.98 -44.84
C HIS A 96 -0.93 -6.62 -46.22
N ILE A 97 0.09 -7.45 -46.43
CA ILE A 97 0.25 -8.27 -47.63
C ILE A 97 0.33 -9.72 -47.16
N LYS A 98 -0.71 -10.50 -47.50
CA LYS A 98 -0.89 -11.89 -47.08
C LYS A 98 -1.08 -12.81 -48.28
N TYR A 99 -0.88 -14.11 -48.07
CA TYR A 99 -1.11 -15.10 -49.12
C TYR A 99 -2.60 -15.21 -49.47
N GLY A 100 -2.91 -15.27 -50.77
CA GLY A 100 -4.21 -15.71 -51.27
C GLY A 100 -4.09 -16.29 -52.67
N GLU A 101 -5.04 -17.13 -53.07
CA GLU A 101 -4.99 -17.82 -54.37
C GLU A 101 -5.06 -16.86 -55.56
N ASN A 102 -5.68 -15.69 -55.38
CA ASN A 102 -5.83 -14.65 -56.39
C ASN A 102 -5.56 -13.27 -55.77
N PHE A 103 -5.19 -12.31 -56.61
CA PHE A 103 -5.10 -10.92 -56.19
C PHE A 103 -6.46 -10.38 -55.75
N SER A 104 -6.54 -9.92 -54.50
CA SER A 104 -7.74 -9.27 -53.96
C SER A 104 -7.37 -8.27 -52.87
N LEU A 105 -8.30 -7.35 -52.59
CA LEU A 105 -8.15 -6.33 -51.57
C LEU A 105 -9.26 -6.49 -50.53
N ARG A 106 -8.90 -6.55 -49.26
CA ARG A 106 -9.85 -6.38 -48.16
C ARG A 106 -9.63 -5.02 -47.50
N VAL A 107 -10.72 -4.30 -47.28
CA VAL A 107 -10.77 -3.02 -46.57
C VAL A 107 -11.46 -3.23 -45.25
N ASP A 108 -10.73 -3.01 -44.16
CA ASP A 108 -11.25 -3.14 -42.80
C ASP A 108 -11.59 -1.74 -42.28
N TYR A 109 -12.85 -1.50 -41.89
CA TYR A 109 -13.32 -0.20 -41.40
C TYR A 109 -13.29 -0.13 -39.86
N LYS A 110 -13.17 1.08 -39.30
CA LYS A 110 -13.13 1.33 -37.85
C LYS A 110 -14.40 0.87 -37.11
N ASN A 111 -15.53 0.79 -37.81
CA ASN A 111 -16.80 0.28 -37.28
C ASN A 111 -16.91 -1.26 -37.31
N GLY A 112 -15.85 -1.97 -37.73
CA GLY A 112 -15.82 -3.43 -37.83
C GLY A 112 -16.39 -4.00 -39.13
N LYS A 113 -16.83 -3.16 -40.08
CA LYS A 113 -17.23 -3.63 -41.41
C LYS A 113 -16.00 -4.05 -42.21
N GLU A 114 -16.09 -5.19 -42.90
CA GLU A 114 -15.10 -5.64 -43.87
C GLU A 114 -15.68 -5.55 -45.29
N LEU A 115 -14.85 -5.16 -46.25
CA LEU A 115 -15.23 -5.07 -47.66
C LEU A 115 -14.16 -5.70 -48.54
N ASN A 116 -14.53 -6.78 -49.25
CA ASN A 116 -13.65 -7.43 -50.23
C ASN A 116 -13.90 -6.84 -51.62
N LEU A 117 -12.82 -6.41 -52.27
CA LEU A 117 -12.80 -5.71 -53.55
C LEU A 117 -11.74 -6.32 -54.48
N ASN A 118 -11.82 -5.93 -55.76
CA ASN A 118 -10.73 -6.22 -56.68
C ASN A 118 -9.51 -5.36 -56.33
N ILE A 119 -8.30 -5.90 -56.53
CA ILE A 119 -7.06 -5.19 -56.27
C ILE A 119 -6.94 -3.87 -57.07
N SER A 120 -7.59 -3.79 -58.25
CA SER A 120 -7.63 -2.57 -59.07
C SER A 120 -8.29 -1.38 -58.38
N GLU A 121 -9.06 -1.60 -57.31
CA GLU A 121 -9.73 -0.54 -56.57
C GLU A 121 -8.87 0.07 -55.45
N ILE A 122 -7.65 -0.42 -55.24
CA ILE A 122 -6.77 0.01 -54.15
C ILE A 122 -6.45 1.52 -54.19
N GLU A 123 -6.33 2.11 -55.38
CA GLU A 123 -6.05 3.54 -55.54
C GLU A 123 -7.10 4.42 -54.85
N LYS A 124 -8.35 3.96 -54.74
CA LYS A 124 -9.44 4.67 -54.06
C LYS A 124 -9.22 4.81 -52.55
N PHE A 125 -8.41 3.94 -51.95
CA PHE A 125 -8.22 3.85 -50.50
C PHE A 125 -6.83 4.30 -50.05
N VAL A 126 -5.88 4.34 -50.99
CA VAL A 126 -4.48 4.68 -50.70
C VAL A 126 -4.22 6.16 -50.95
N ASP A 127 -4.86 6.80 -51.95
CA ASP A 127 -4.66 8.23 -52.26
C ASP A 127 -5.10 9.17 -51.14
N GLN A 128 -4.16 9.96 -50.61
CA GLN A 128 -4.38 10.94 -49.54
C GLN A 128 -5.38 12.05 -49.91
N ARG A 129 -5.70 12.24 -51.19
CA ARG A 129 -6.64 13.27 -51.65
C ARG A 129 -8.10 12.82 -51.61
N VAL A 130 -8.36 11.53 -51.41
CA VAL A 130 -9.70 10.91 -51.40
C VAL A 130 -10.04 10.36 -50.00
N PHE A 131 -9.44 10.95 -48.96
CA PHE A 131 -9.49 10.46 -47.58
C PHE A 131 -10.92 10.21 -47.10
N ASN A 132 -11.20 8.95 -46.73
CA ASN A 132 -12.32 8.60 -45.86
C ASN A 132 -11.74 8.13 -44.52
N ASP A 133 -12.00 8.88 -43.43
CA ASP A 133 -11.42 8.62 -42.11
C ASP A 133 -11.88 7.31 -41.46
N ASP A 134 -12.91 6.68 -42.01
CA ASP A 134 -13.53 5.46 -41.48
C ASP A 134 -12.75 4.18 -41.78
N VAL A 135 -11.80 4.19 -42.72
CA VAL A 135 -10.95 3.03 -42.99
C VAL A 135 -9.98 2.82 -41.82
N LYS A 136 -9.82 1.58 -41.37
CA LYS A 136 -8.84 1.19 -40.35
C LYS A 136 -7.55 0.74 -41.05
N ASP A 137 -7.61 -0.42 -41.70
CA ASP A 137 -6.46 -1.10 -42.31
C ASP A 137 -6.83 -1.67 -43.70
N LEU A 138 -5.82 -1.94 -44.52
CA LEU A 138 -5.96 -2.61 -45.82
C LEU A 138 -5.26 -3.97 -45.79
N CYS A 139 -5.78 -4.96 -46.49
CA CYS A 139 -5.12 -6.25 -46.67
C CYS A 139 -5.13 -6.67 -48.14
N ILE A 140 -3.95 -6.74 -48.75
CA ILE A 140 -3.72 -7.26 -50.09
C ILE A 140 -3.46 -8.76 -49.97
N TYR A 141 -4.24 -9.56 -50.70
CA TYR A 141 -3.96 -10.97 -50.88
C TYR A 141 -3.27 -11.18 -52.22
N ALA A 142 -2.18 -11.94 -52.23
CA ALA A 142 -1.43 -12.22 -53.46
C ALA A 142 -0.94 -13.69 -53.54
N PRO A 143 -0.88 -14.28 -54.74
CA PRO A 143 -0.48 -15.67 -54.95
C PRO A 143 1.04 -15.85 -54.97
N LEU A 144 1.72 -15.45 -53.90
CA LEU A 144 3.18 -15.57 -53.77
C LEU A 144 3.53 -16.63 -52.73
N GLU A 145 4.39 -17.59 -53.09
CA GLU A 145 4.79 -18.67 -52.19
C GLU A 145 5.43 -18.17 -50.89
N ILE A 146 6.22 -17.09 -50.95
CA ILE A 146 6.83 -16.48 -49.76
C ILE A 146 5.80 -16.02 -48.73
N LEU A 147 4.60 -15.60 -49.18
CA LEU A 147 3.53 -15.13 -48.30
C LEU A 147 2.88 -16.25 -47.48
N LYS A 148 3.10 -17.52 -47.84
CA LYS A 148 2.69 -18.65 -47.00
C LYS A 148 3.52 -18.77 -45.72
N ARG A 149 4.69 -18.11 -45.67
CA ARG A 149 5.63 -18.16 -44.53
C ARG A 149 5.93 -16.80 -43.93
N VAL A 150 5.87 -15.73 -44.73
CA VAL A 150 6.16 -14.36 -44.29
C VAL A 150 5.09 -13.41 -44.82
N ASN A 151 4.34 -12.78 -43.92
CA ASN A 151 3.42 -11.70 -44.25
C ASN A 151 4.14 -10.35 -44.12
N PHE A 152 3.83 -9.41 -45.01
CA PHE A 152 4.40 -8.07 -44.93
C PHE A 152 3.40 -7.05 -44.44
N ILE A 153 3.90 -6.03 -43.76
CA ILE A 153 3.12 -4.87 -43.34
C ILE A 153 3.82 -3.63 -43.88
N ASP A 154 3.16 -2.94 -44.80
CA ASP A 154 3.58 -1.61 -45.21
C ASP A 154 3.16 -0.60 -44.16
N THR A 155 4.13 0.18 -43.68
CA THR A 155 3.96 1.12 -42.57
C THR A 155 3.92 2.57 -43.10
N PRO A 156 2.75 3.21 -43.13
CA PRO A 156 2.66 4.65 -43.38
C PRO A 156 3.18 5.39 -42.14
N GLY A 157 3.91 6.49 -42.33
CA GLY A 157 4.17 7.43 -41.22
C GLY A 157 5.57 7.40 -40.59
N LEU A 158 6.51 6.57 -41.04
CA LEU A 158 7.93 6.67 -40.65
C LEU A 158 8.65 7.95 -41.14
N ASN A 159 7.90 8.88 -41.72
CA ASN A 159 8.38 9.89 -42.65
C ASN A 159 8.15 11.33 -42.17
N SER A 160 7.62 11.54 -40.97
CA SER A 160 7.33 12.86 -40.42
C SER A 160 8.02 13.06 -39.08
N LEU A 161 8.63 14.24 -38.91
CA LEU A 161 9.28 14.71 -37.69
C LEU A 161 8.28 15.04 -36.56
N SER A 162 7.00 14.67 -36.69
CA SER A 162 5.94 14.90 -35.70
C SER A 162 5.85 13.74 -34.70
N SER A 163 5.76 14.09 -33.43
CA SER A 163 5.66 13.15 -32.29
C SER A 163 4.44 12.23 -32.33
N SER A 164 3.38 12.57 -33.09
CA SER A 164 2.17 11.75 -33.24
C SER A 164 2.37 10.50 -34.12
N ASP A 165 3.20 10.58 -35.16
CA ASP A 165 3.36 9.49 -36.15
C ASP A 165 4.34 8.41 -35.66
N THR A 166 5.25 8.78 -34.76
CA THR A 166 6.19 7.86 -34.10
C THR A 166 5.48 6.83 -33.21
N ASN A 167 4.37 7.20 -32.55
CA ASN A 167 3.66 6.30 -31.64
C ASN A 167 2.91 5.19 -32.39
N ILE A 168 2.21 5.53 -33.49
CA ILE A 168 1.54 4.55 -34.36
C ILE A 168 2.57 3.57 -34.94
N THR A 169 3.72 4.10 -35.37
CA THR A 169 4.83 3.30 -35.86
C THR A 169 5.35 2.33 -34.80
N LYS A 170 5.55 2.79 -33.56
CA LYS A 170 5.98 1.94 -32.44
C LYS A 170 4.96 0.86 -32.13
N GLU A 171 3.67 1.18 -32.18
CA GLU A 171 2.60 0.22 -31.96
C GLU A 171 2.64 -0.91 -33.00
N VAL A 172 2.72 -0.57 -34.29
CA VAL A 172 2.85 -1.57 -35.36
C VAL A 172 4.13 -2.38 -35.21
N LEU A 173 5.26 -1.72 -34.95
CA LEU A 173 6.54 -2.41 -34.78
C LEU A 173 6.54 -3.32 -33.55
N SER A 174 5.74 -3.02 -32.52
CA SER A 174 5.60 -3.85 -31.33
C SER A 174 4.98 -5.23 -31.65
N ASP A 175 4.22 -5.34 -32.73
CA ASP A 175 3.48 -6.54 -33.13
C ASP A 175 4.15 -7.37 -34.24
N VAL A 176 5.26 -6.90 -34.83
CA VAL A 176 6.02 -7.63 -35.85
C VAL A 176 7.29 -8.29 -35.30
N CYS A 177 7.67 -9.47 -35.81
CA CYS A 177 8.91 -10.14 -35.41
C CYS A 177 10.14 -9.66 -36.19
N GLY A 178 9.94 -9.02 -37.35
CA GLY A 178 11.05 -8.59 -38.21
C GLY A 178 10.81 -7.29 -38.95
N VAL A 179 11.90 -6.71 -39.47
CA VAL A 179 11.89 -5.46 -40.21
C VAL A 179 12.74 -5.57 -41.48
N VAL A 180 12.19 -5.15 -42.62
CA VAL A 180 12.97 -4.83 -43.82
C VAL A 180 13.16 -3.32 -43.88
N TRP A 181 14.37 -2.87 -43.64
CA TRP A 181 14.72 -1.46 -43.68
C TRP A 181 15.15 -1.04 -45.09
N LEU A 182 14.35 -0.22 -45.76
CA LEU A 182 14.65 0.36 -47.06
C LEU A 182 15.32 1.73 -46.93
N SER A 183 16.55 1.80 -47.43
CA SER A 183 17.32 3.03 -47.58
C SER A 183 17.65 3.31 -49.05
N LEU A 184 17.93 4.58 -49.36
CA LEU A 184 18.47 4.96 -50.66
C LEU A 184 19.99 4.85 -50.63
N ILE A 185 20.58 4.33 -51.72
CA ILE A 185 22.03 4.10 -51.74
C ILE A 185 22.87 5.38 -51.60
N GLU A 186 22.35 6.54 -52.00
CA GLU A 186 22.97 7.86 -51.82
C GLU A 186 22.87 8.39 -50.38
N ASN A 187 21.91 7.88 -49.60
CA ASN A 187 21.63 8.31 -48.23
C ASN A 187 22.07 7.27 -47.18
N ALA A 188 22.58 6.13 -47.62
CA ALA A 188 22.98 5.03 -46.76
C ALA A 188 23.96 5.53 -45.68
N ALA A 189 23.71 5.15 -44.43
CA ALA A 189 24.57 5.44 -43.28
C ALA A 189 24.63 6.92 -42.83
N ARG A 190 23.62 7.74 -43.15
CA ARG A 190 23.49 9.09 -42.56
C ARG A 190 23.16 9.01 -41.06
N ALA A 191 23.67 9.96 -40.28
CA ALA A 191 23.47 10.02 -38.83
C ALA A 191 21.98 10.07 -38.40
N SER A 192 21.13 10.78 -39.15
CA SER A 192 19.69 10.87 -38.87
C SER A 192 18.93 9.57 -39.15
N GLU A 193 19.42 8.74 -40.08
CA GLU A 193 18.85 7.42 -40.33
C GLU A 193 19.29 6.44 -39.24
N LEU A 194 20.56 6.51 -38.83
CA LEU A 194 21.11 5.68 -37.77
C LEU A 194 20.38 5.89 -36.43
N SER A 195 19.99 7.12 -36.09
CA SER A 195 19.21 7.37 -34.88
C SER A 195 17.83 6.68 -34.92
N GLN A 196 17.14 6.72 -36.07
CA GLN A 196 15.84 6.05 -36.24
C GLN A 196 15.98 4.53 -36.20
N ILE A 197 17.01 3.98 -36.85
CA ILE A 197 17.31 2.54 -36.82
C ILE A 197 17.59 2.09 -35.39
N ASN A 198 18.39 2.84 -34.64
CA ASN A 198 18.66 2.51 -33.24
C ASN A 198 17.40 2.56 -32.37
N GLU A 199 16.52 3.54 -32.60
CA GLU A 199 15.26 3.68 -31.85
C GLU A 199 14.20 2.63 -32.20
N LEU A 200 14.12 2.17 -33.45
CA LEU A 200 13.02 1.33 -33.93
C LEU A 200 13.39 -0.14 -34.12
N VAL A 201 14.68 -0.42 -34.33
CA VAL A 201 15.17 -1.78 -34.62
C VAL A 201 16.02 -2.28 -33.45
N LYS A 202 16.99 -1.48 -32.99
CA LYS A 202 17.97 -1.94 -31.99
C LYS A 202 17.41 -2.00 -30.57
N SER A 203 16.72 -0.95 -30.11
CA SER A 203 16.05 -0.90 -28.80
C SER A 203 15.03 -2.05 -28.60
N GLU A 204 14.32 -2.38 -29.68
CA GLU A 204 13.29 -3.42 -29.72
C GLU A 204 13.88 -4.80 -30.04
N GLU A 205 15.20 -4.90 -30.25
CA GLU A 205 15.95 -6.11 -30.63
C GLU A 205 15.28 -6.89 -31.78
N LYS A 206 14.80 -6.18 -32.80
CA LYS A 206 14.11 -6.79 -33.95
C LYS A 206 15.13 -7.47 -34.86
N SER A 207 14.77 -8.62 -35.40
CA SER A 207 15.53 -9.18 -36.52
C SER A 207 15.30 -8.31 -37.74
N ALA A 208 16.36 -7.84 -38.39
CA ALA A 208 16.21 -6.92 -39.50
C ALA A 208 17.21 -7.17 -40.63
N ILE A 209 16.77 -6.85 -41.85
CA ILE A 209 17.64 -6.75 -43.03
C ILE A 209 17.58 -5.33 -43.58
N CYS A 210 18.66 -4.88 -44.20
CA CYS A 210 18.72 -3.58 -44.86
C CYS A 210 18.77 -3.76 -46.38
N VAL A 211 17.93 -3.01 -47.07
CA VAL A 211 17.81 -3.02 -48.52
C VAL A 211 18.20 -1.63 -49.03
N LEU A 212 19.35 -1.55 -49.70
CA LEU A 212 19.87 -0.31 -50.30
C LEU A 212 19.36 -0.20 -51.74
N ASN A 213 18.33 0.61 -51.95
CA ASN A 213 17.66 0.76 -53.24
C ASN A 213 18.37 1.79 -54.16
N GLN A 214 18.06 1.74 -55.45
CA GLN A 214 18.63 2.59 -56.52
C GLN A 214 20.10 2.32 -56.86
N LYS A 215 20.56 1.07 -56.72
CA LYS A 215 21.95 0.73 -57.07
C LYS A 215 22.32 1.03 -58.53
N ASP A 216 21.33 1.10 -59.42
CA ASP A 216 21.47 1.40 -60.85
C ASP A 216 22.07 2.79 -61.14
N LYS A 217 22.10 3.66 -60.14
CA LYS A 217 22.72 4.99 -60.24
C LYS A 217 24.24 4.98 -60.02
N LEU A 218 24.79 3.88 -59.49
CA LEU A 218 26.20 3.80 -59.13
C LEU A 218 26.96 2.87 -60.08
N THR A 219 28.23 3.21 -60.32
CA THR A 219 29.19 2.27 -60.91
C THR A 219 29.55 1.18 -59.90
N LYS A 220 30.15 0.08 -60.38
CA LYS A 220 30.57 -1.04 -59.52
C LYS A 220 31.54 -0.60 -58.40
N ALA A 221 32.49 0.27 -58.72
CA ALA A 221 33.46 0.78 -57.74
C ALA A 221 32.81 1.68 -56.67
N GLU A 222 31.84 2.52 -57.06
CA GLU A 222 31.09 3.35 -56.11
C GLU A 222 30.21 2.48 -55.21
N LEU A 223 29.56 1.46 -55.78
CA LEU A 223 28.75 0.51 -55.02
C LEU A 223 29.60 -0.22 -53.97
N ASP A 224 30.79 -0.69 -54.32
CA ASP A 224 31.69 -1.39 -53.39
C ASP A 224 32.11 -0.48 -52.21
N ASN A 225 32.35 0.81 -52.47
CA ASN A 225 32.66 1.79 -51.43
C ASN A 225 31.46 2.02 -50.49
N VAL A 226 30.26 2.22 -51.04
CA VAL A 226 29.04 2.39 -50.24
C VAL A 226 28.75 1.15 -49.40
N MET A 227 28.90 -0.04 -49.97
CA MET A 227 28.71 -1.30 -49.25
C MET A 227 29.71 -1.48 -48.11
N THR A 228 30.97 -1.11 -48.31
CA THR A 228 32.00 -1.15 -47.25
C THR A 228 31.64 -0.21 -46.10
N HIS A 229 31.22 1.02 -46.43
CA HIS A 229 30.80 2.00 -45.43
C HIS A 229 29.53 1.56 -44.69
N ALA A 230 28.50 1.10 -45.40
CA ALA A 230 27.24 0.65 -44.80
C ALA A 230 27.43 -0.55 -43.87
N LYS A 231 28.28 -1.52 -44.26
CA LYS A 231 28.63 -2.67 -43.40
C LYS A 231 29.34 -2.24 -42.12
N ALA A 232 30.25 -1.26 -42.20
CA ALA A 232 30.93 -0.74 -41.01
C ALA A 232 29.98 0.07 -40.10
N THR A 233 29.12 0.91 -40.69
CA THR A 233 28.21 1.77 -39.91
C THR A 233 27.05 1.00 -39.28
N PHE A 234 26.50 0.01 -39.99
CA PHE A 234 25.38 -0.80 -39.51
C PHE A 234 25.80 -2.14 -38.89
N ASP A 235 27.07 -2.26 -38.49
CA ASP A 235 27.59 -3.49 -37.89
C ASP A 235 26.78 -3.90 -36.66
N GLY A 236 26.43 -5.19 -36.59
CA GLY A 236 25.60 -5.76 -35.53
C GLY A 236 24.13 -5.32 -35.51
N ILE A 237 23.66 -4.51 -36.46
CA ILE A 237 22.26 -4.07 -36.53
C ILE A 237 21.44 -4.95 -37.47
N PHE A 238 21.89 -5.09 -38.72
CA PHE A 238 21.18 -5.87 -39.74
C PHE A 238 21.86 -7.22 -39.94
N LYS A 239 21.06 -8.27 -40.12
CA LYS A 239 21.55 -9.61 -40.47
C LYS A 239 22.22 -9.61 -41.85
N GLU A 240 21.63 -8.86 -42.79
CA GLU A 240 22.15 -8.69 -44.14
C GLU A 240 21.90 -7.25 -44.64
N ILE A 241 22.80 -6.78 -45.52
CA ILE A 241 22.70 -5.50 -46.22
C ILE A 241 22.80 -5.78 -47.72
N ILE A 242 21.75 -5.45 -48.48
CA ILE A 242 21.59 -5.93 -49.84
C ILE A 242 21.29 -4.76 -50.78
N PRO A 243 22.18 -4.47 -51.76
CA PRO A 243 21.93 -3.43 -52.73
C PRO A 243 21.05 -3.95 -53.88
N ILE A 244 19.99 -3.22 -54.21
CA ILE A 244 19.06 -3.56 -55.29
C ILE A 244 18.69 -2.37 -56.16
N SER A 245 18.07 -2.66 -57.30
CA SER A 245 17.25 -1.71 -58.03
C SER A 245 15.83 -2.26 -58.19
N ALA A 246 14.90 -1.81 -57.34
CA ALA A 246 13.49 -2.19 -57.46
C ALA A 246 12.88 -1.73 -58.80
N LYS A 247 13.38 -0.61 -59.35
CA LYS A 247 12.99 -0.11 -60.67
C LYS A 247 13.39 -1.08 -61.79
N GLN A 248 14.64 -1.53 -61.80
CA GLN A 248 15.10 -2.52 -62.79
C GLN A 248 14.36 -3.85 -62.63
N ALA A 249 14.05 -4.27 -61.40
CA ALA A 249 13.28 -5.49 -61.15
C ALA A 249 11.87 -5.44 -61.76
N ASN A 250 11.18 -4.30 -61.62
CA ASN A 250 9.86 -4.10 -62.24
C ASN A 250 9.95 -4.07 -63.77
N LEU A 251 10.88 -3.29 -64.33
CA LEU A 251 11.08 -3.19 -65.78
C LEU A 251 11.48 -4.53 -66.42
N ALA A 252 12.33 -5.30 -65.74
CA ALA A 252 12.73 -6.63 -66.17
C ALA A 252 11.53 -7.56 -66.30
N ARG A 253 10.59 -7.48 -65.34
CA ARG A 253 9.38 -8.29 -65.35
C ARG A 253 8.40 -7.85 -66.45
N GLU A 254 8.18 -6.55 -66.61
CA GLU A 254 7.31 -5.99 -67.65
C GLU A 254 7.79 -6.38 -69.06
N ASN A 255 9.11 -6.39 -69.27
CA ASN A 255 9.71 -6.68 -70.58
C ASN A 255 10.16 -8.13 -70.78
N GLY A 256 10.08 -8.98 -69.74
CA GLY A 256 10.62 -10.35 -69.78
C GLY A 256 12.15 -10.43 -69.92
N ASP A 257 12.89 -9.46 -69.38
CA ASP A 257 14.36 -9.35 -69.49
C ASP A 257 15.09 -9.99 -68.30
N GLU A 258 15.56 -11.22 -68.48
CA GLU A 258 16.29 -11.96 -67.45
C GLU A 258 17.64 -11.32 -67.06
N ALA A 259 18.33 -10.66 -68.00
CA ALA A 259 19.59 -9.99 -67.71
C ALA A 259 19.37 -8.79 -66.78
N LEU A 260 18.31 -8.02 -67.05
CA LEU A 260 17.90 -6.92 -66.19
C LEU A 260 17.39 -7.43 -64.82
N ALA A 261 16.68 -8.56 -64.79
CA ALA A 261 16.24 -9.19 -63.53
C ALA A 261 17.45 -9.57 -62.66
N ASN A 262 18.46 -10.23 -63.23
CA ASN A 262 19.68 -10.60 -62.52
C ASN A 262 20.47 -9.36 -62.07
N SER A 263 20.62 -8.36 -62.94
CA SER A 263 21.34 -7.14 -62.59
C SER A 263 20.63 -6.32 -61.50
N SER A 264 19.30 -6.40 -61.37
CA SER A 264 18.55 -5.72 -60.29
C SER A 264 18.90 -6.22 -58.88
N ASN A 265 19.42 -7.45 -58.76
CA ASN A 265 19.71 -8.16 -57.50
C ASN A 265 18.49 -8.38 -56.58
N PHE A 266 17.26 -8.28 -57.10
CA PHE A 266 16.06 -8.44 -56.28
C PHE A 266 15.90 -9.86 -55.71
N LYS A 267 16.37 -10.88 -56.42
CA LYS A 267 16.36 -12.28 -55.97
C LYS A 267 17.10 -12.47 -54.64
N ALA A 268 18.24 -11.79 -54.46
CA ALA A 268 19.00 -11.84 -53.21
C ALA A 268 18.19 -11.32 -52.01
N VAL A 269 17.31 -10.33 -52.22
CA VAL A 269 16.43 -9.84 -51.13
C VAL A 269 15.36 -10.87 -50.78
N LEU A 270 14.77 -11.55 -51.77
CA LEU A 270 13.82 -12.63 -51.50
C LEU A 270 14.47 -13.77 -50.72
N GLU A 271 15.67 -14.19 -51.12
CA GLU A 271 16.46 -15.23 -50.44
C GLU A 271 16.79 -14.79 -49.00
N ALA A 272 17.20 -13.55 -48.78
CA ALA A 272 17.49 -13.03 -47.44
C ALA A 272 16.24 -12.93 -46.55
N ILE A 273 15.09 -12.52 -47.10
CA ILE A 273 13.81 -12.49 -46.39
C ILE A 273 13.43 -13.91 -45.98
N GLU A 274 13.53 -14.88 -46.88
CA GLU A 274 13.20 -16.27 -46.59
C GLU A 274 14.13 -16.86 -45.51
N ASN A 275 15.45 -16.69 -45.67
CA ASN A 275 16.43 -17.18 -44.71
C ASN A 275 16.25 -16.55 -43.31
N THR A 276 15.93 -15.26 -43.26
CA THR A 276 15.87 -14.50 -42.00
C THR A 276 14.52 -14.67 -41.29
N PHE A 277 13.41 -14.65 -42.03
CA PHE A 277 12.07 -14.48 -41.47
C PHE A 277 11.15 -15.69 -41.65
N ALA A 278 11.45 -16.64 -42.56
CA ALA A 278 10.58 -17.79 -42.80
C ALA A 278 10.82 -18.98 -41.85
N ASN A 279 11.75 -18.85 -40.90
CA ASN A 279 12.01 -19.87 -39.88
C ASN A 279 11.05 -19.73 -38.69
N GLU A 280 10.78 -20.82 -37.97
CA GLU A 280 9.95 -20.79 -36.75
C GLU A 280 10.67 -20.10 -35.58
N GLU A 281 12.01 -20.14 -35.55
CA GLU A 281 12.83 -19.61 -34.47
C GLU A 281 12.59 -18.12 -34.22
N ILE A 282 12.41 -17.31 -35.28
CA ILE A 282 12.12 -15.88 -35.13
C ILE A 282 10.79 -15.63 -34.42
N LYS A 283 9.76 -16.44 -34.72
CA LYS A 283 8.46 -16.33 -34.06
C LYS A 283 8.57 -16.74 -32.60
N GLN A 284 9.26 -17.84 -32.34
CA GLN A 284 9.51 -18.33 -30.98
C GLN A 284 10.26 -17.31 -30.13
N ASN A 285 11.33 -16.71 -30.67
CA ASN A 285 12.11 -15.68 -29.98
C ASN A 285 11.29 -14.42 -29.69
N PHE A 286 10.46 -13.97 -30.65
CA PHE A 286 9.55 -12.84 -30.45
C PHE A 286 8.54 -13.11 -29.34
N VAL A 287 7.88 -14.26 -29.37
CA VAL A 287 6.91 -14.66 -28.34
C VAL A 287 7.59 -14.81 -26.98
N LEU A 288 8.77 -15.42 -26.93
CA LEU A 288 9.52 -15.59 -25.68
C LEU A 288 9.85 -14.23 -25.04
N LYS A 289 10.27 -13.24 -25.84
CA LYS A 289 10.52 -11.87 -25.37
C LYS A 289 9.25 -11.23 -24.80
N LYS A 290 8.12 -11.35 -25.50
CA LYS A 290 6.82 -10.83 -25.02
C LYS A 290 6.37 -11.53 -23.73
N CYS A 291 6.49 -12.85 -23.65
CA CYS A 291 6.18 -13.62 -22.44
C CYS A 291 7.05 -13.21 -21.25
N LYS A 292 8.34 -12.94 -21.47
CA LYS A 292 9.25 -12.44 -20.44
C LYS A 292 8.80 -11.07 -19.91
N ASN A 293 8.46 -10.15 -20.80
CA ASN A 293 7.97 -8.82 -20.41
C ASN A 293 6.66 -8.94 -19.62
N ILE A 294 5.69 -9.73 -20.09
CA ILE A 294 4.44 -10.00 -19.35
C ILE A 294 4.75 -10.54 -17.95
N SER A 295 5.69 -11.49 -17.84
CA SER A 295 6.08 -12.05 -16.55
C SER A 295 6.67 -10.99 -15.62
N GLN A 296 7.52 -10.11 -16.13
CA GLN A 296 8.11 -9.01 -15.35
C GLN A 296 7.06 -8.02 -14.87
N GLU A 297 6.09 -7.66 -15.71
CA GLU A 297 4.97 -6.79 -15.35
C GLU A 297 4.11 -7.42 -14.24
N LEU A 298 3.84 -8.72 -14.30
CA LEU A 298 3.07 -9.41 -13.27
C LEU A 298 3.86 -9.58 -11.97
N ILE A 299 5.18 -9.78 -12.05
CA ILE A 299 6.06 -9.81 -10.87
C ILE A 299 6.08 -8.45 -10.19
N SER A 300 6.24 -7.35 -10.94
CA SER A 300 6.26 -6.00 -10.37
C SER A 300 4.95 -5.62 -9.69
N GLU A 301 3.80 -6.07 -10.22
CA GLU A 301 2.50 -5.97 -9.56
C GLU A 301 2.51 -6.64 -8.17
N HIS A 302 3.00 -7.87 -8.09
CA HIS A 302 3.02 -8.61 -6.82
C HIS A 302 4.02 -8.01 -5.84
N GLU A 303 5.19 -7.57 -6.31
CA GLU A 303 6.17 -6.84 -5.50
C GLU A 303 5.57 -5.54 -4.95
N TYR A 304 4.79 -4.82 -5.75
CA TYR A 304 4.07 -3.63 -5.30
C TYR A 304 3.08 -3.97 -4.18
N PHE A 305 2.28 -5.02 -4.32
CA PHE A 305 1.36 -5.45 -3.26
C PHE A 305 2.10 -5.85 -1.97
N MET A 306 3.23 -6.53 -2.08
CA MET A 306 4.07 -6.84 -0.92
C MET A 306 4.52 -5.56 -0.20
N GLN A 307 4.95 -4.53 -0.94
CA GLN A 307 5.33 -3.25 -0.35
C GLN A 307 4.17 -2.56 0.40
N VAL A 308 2.93 -2.70 -0.09
CA VAL A 308 1.73 -2.20 0.59
C VAL A 308 1.59 -2.85 1.97
N TYR A 309 1.77 -4.16 2.09
CA TYR A 309 1.71 -4.86 3.38
C TYR A 309 2.93 -4.55 4.27
N GLU A 310 4.13 -4.52 3.71
CA GLU A 310 5.37 -4.18 4.42
C GLU A 310 5.32 -2.79 5.05
N LYS A 311 4.72 -1.82 4.36
CA LYS A 311 4.54 -0.47 4.90
C LYS A 311 3.60 -0.46 6.10
N GLY A 312 2.52 -1.24 6.07
CA GLY A 312 1.63 -1.43 7.23
C GLY A 312 2.34 -2.08 8.42
N MET A 313 3.12 -3.15 8.17
CA MET A 313 3.94 -3.80 9.20
C MET A 313 4.98 -2.84 9.78
N LYS A 314 5.60 -2.00 8.94
CA LYS A 314 6.57 -1.01 9.40
C LYS A 314 5.96 0.01 10.37
N ILE A 315 4.75 0.50 10.09
CA ILE A 315 4.02 1.41 10.99
C ILE A 315 3.82 0.76 12.37
N LEU A 316 3.37 -0.49 12.41
CA LEU A 316 3.20 -1.24 13.68
C LEU A 316 4.52 -1.48 14.41
N SER A 317 5.58 -1.83 13.66
CA SER A 317 6.93 -1.98 14.20
C SER A 317 7.44 -0.67 14.83
N ASP A 318 7.27 0.46 14.14
CA ASP A 318 7.75 1.75 14.60
C ASP A 318 6.94 2.29 15.79
N PHE A 319 5.64 1.98 15.84
CA PHE A 319 4.81 2.19 17.02
C PHE A 319 5.33 1.43 18.24
N ASP A 320 5.59 0.12 18.10
CA ASP A 320 6.08 -0.75 19.18
C ASP A 320 7.48 -0.33 19.68
N LYS A 321 8.39 0.06 18.76
CA LYS A 321 9.70 0.61 19.13
C LYS A 321 9.60 1.84 20.03
N ASN A 322 8.60 2.70 19.78
CA ASN A 322 8.39 3.93 20.54
C ASN A 322 7.49 3.75 21.77
N LEU A 323 6.75 2.64 21.86
CA LEU A 323 5.76 2.41 22.91
C LEU A 323 6.37 2.48 24.31
N GLU A 324 7.49 1.80 24.55
CA GLU A 324 8.18 1.83 25.85
C GLU A 324 8.57 3.23 26.27
N LYS A 325 9.13 4.00 25.33
CA LYS A 325 9.55 5.38 25.56
C LYS A 325 8.35 6.26 25.89
N ASN A 326 7.26 6.14 25.14
CA ASN A 326 6.05 6.93 25.33
C ASN A 326 5.39 6.63 26.69
N LEU A 327 5.27 5.35 27.05
CA LEU A 327 4.74 4.94 28.36
C LEU A 327 5.64 5.41 29.52
N ALA A 328 6.96 5.37 29.34
CA ALA A 328 7.91 5.88 30.32
C ALA A 328 7.78 7.41 30.51
N LEU A 329 7.57 8.16 29.42
CA LEU A 329 7.32 9.61 29.49
C LEU A 329 6.03 9.93 30.26
N VAL A 330 4.94 9.20 30.01
CA VAL A 330 3.70 9.34 30.80
C VAL A 330 3.99 9.07 32.28
N LYS A 331 4.68 7.97 32.60
CA LYS A 331 5.03 7.67 33.99
C LYS A 331 5.86 8.78 34.63
N GLN A 332 6.89 9.27 33.95
CA GLN A 332 7.79 10.31 34.45
C GLN A 332 7.05 11.64 34.68
N ASN A 333 6.13 12.00 33.79
CA ASN A 333 5.40 13.26 33.88
C ASN A 333 4.32 13.25 34.97
N PHE A 334 3.65 12.11 35.19
CA PHE A 334 2.48 12.05 36.05
C PHE A 334 2.74 11.48 37.45
N SER A 335 3.77 10.64 37.65
CA SER A 335 4.08 10.12 39.00
C SER A 335 4.33 11.23 40.03
N PRO A 336 5.13 12.28 39.74
CA PRO A 336 5.33 13.38 40.70
C PRO A 336 4.05 14.17 40.99
N LYS A 337 3.20 14.38 39.97
CA LYS A 337 1.92 15.10 40.14
C LYS A 337 0.96 14.32 41.04
N ILE A 338 0.90 13.00 40.87
CA ILE A 338 0.10 12.08 41.71
C ILE A 338 0.62 12.10 43.15
N GLU A 339 1.94 12.07 43.32
CA GLU A 339 2.58 12.15 44.64
C GLU A 339 2.26 13.45 45.37
N ILE A 340 2.35 14.59 44.66
CA ILE A 340 1.97 15.90 45.18
C ILE A 340 0.49 15.89 45.60
N ALA A 341 -0.41 15.41 44.73
CA ALA A 341 -1.84 15.35 45.02
C ALA A 341 -2.17 14.47 46.23
N PHE A 342 -1.45 13.36 46.44
CA PHE A 342 -1.62 12.53 47.63
C PHE A 342 -1.11 13.23 48.90
N ASN A 343 0.07 13.84 48.80
CA ASN A 343 0.68 14.56 49.93
C ASN A 343 -0.16 15.77 50.37
N GLU A 344 -0.84 16.46 49.45
CA GLU A 344 -1.80 17.53 49.77
C GLU A 344 -2.94 17.03 50.67
N ILE A 345 -3.53 15.86 50.38
CA ILE A 345 -4.57 15.28 51.24
C ILE A 345 -4.00 14.88 52.60
N LYS A 346 -2.81 14.28 52.62
CA LYS A 346 -2.13 13.86 53.86
C LYS A 346 -1.86 15.05 54.78
N GLN A 347 -1.47 16.19 54.22
CA GLN A 347 -1.32 17.44 54.96
C GLN A 347 -2.64 17.95 55.52
N ILE A 348 -3.73 17.87 54.75
CA ILE A 348 -5.05 18.26 55.26
C ILE A 348 -5.58 17.32 56.35
N ALA A 349 -5.31 16.02 56.25
CA ALA A 349 -5.59 15.09 57.34
C ALA A 349 -4.84 15.48 58.63
N LYS A 350 -3.62 16.01 58.50
CA LYS A 350 -2.85 16.52 59.64
C LYS A 350 -3.48 17.77 60.25
N VAL A 351 -3.91 18.73 59.42
CA VAL A 351 -4.65 19.93 59.87
C VAL A 351 -5.93 19.55 60.64
N ILE A 352 -6.70 18.60 60.13
CA ILE A 352 -7.90 18.08 60.80
C ILE A 352 -7.54 17.48 62.16
N ALA A 353 -6.49 16.65 62.23
CA ALA A 353 -6.06 16.02 63.47
C ALA A 353 -5.57 17.04 64.50
N ASP A 354 -4.82 18.05 64.08
CA ASP A 354 -4.31 19.11 64.96
C ASP A 354 -5.44 19.96 65.54
N GLU A 355 -6.53 20.19 64.80
CA GLU A 355 -7.72 20.88 65.32
C GLU A 355 -8.51 20.02 66.33
N ILE A 356 -8.53 18.70 66.15
CA ILE A 356 -9.10 17.78 67.15
C ILE A 356 -8.26 17.81 68.44
N VAL A 357 -6.93 17.78 68.31
CA VAL A 357 -6.00 17.87 69.44
C VAL A 357 -6.16 19.20 70.18
N SER A 358 -6.21 20.33 69.46
CA SER A 358 -6.32 21.67 70.04
C SER A 358 -7.63 21.88 70.80
N SER A 359 -8.67 21.12 70.45
CA SER A 359 -9.98 21.15 71.11
C SER A 359 -10.04 20.29 72.37
N MET A 360 -9.01 19.49 72.69
CA MET A 360 -8.96 18.71 73.91
C MET A 360 -8.64 19.58 75.13
N LYS A 361 -9.51 19.48 76.14
CA LYS A 361 -9.43 20.25 77.39
C LYS A 361 -9.43 19.30 78.59
N PRO A 362 -8.63 19.60 79.63
CA PRO A 362 -8.69 18.87 80.88
C PRO A 362 -10.05 19.06 81.56
N LYS A 363 -10.62 17.99 82.08
CA LYS A 363 -11.88 17.99 82.83
C LYS A 363 -11.71 17.19 84.11
N LYS A 364 -12.07 17.80 85.24
CA LYS A 364 -12.04 17.13 86.54
C LYS A 364 -13.25 16.19 86.68
N MET A 365 -12.97 14.96 87.07
CA MET A 365 -13.93 13.92 87.35
C MET A 365 -13.84 13.49 88.82
N ARG A 366 -14.92 12.89 89.32
CA ARG A 366 -15.04 12.42 90.70
C ARG A 366 -15.56 11.01 90.70
N ARG A 367 -14.85 10.11 91.37
CA ARG A 367 -15.30 8.73 91.62
C ARG A 367 -15.38 8.47 93.12
N PHE A 368 -16.23 7.52 93.49
CA PHE A 368 -16.52 7.18 94.88
C PHE A 368 -16.08 5.74 95.15
N GLU A 369 -15.18 5.54 96.11
CA GLU A 369 -14.71 4.22 96.52
C GLU A 369 -15.28 3.83 97.89
N HIS A 370 -15.74 2.59 98.02
CA HIS A 370 -16.17 2.03 99.29
C HIS A 370 -15.00 1.37 100.01
N LYS A 371 -14.55 1.93 101.15
CA LYS A 371 -13.63 1.24 102.06
C LYS A 371 -14.40 0.55 103.19
N LYS A 372 -14.09 -0.73 103.45
CA LYS A 372 -14.55 -1.44 104.63
C LYS A 372 -13.76 -0.94 105.85
N THR A 373 -14.44 -0.32 106.82
CA THR A 373 -13.82 0.00 108.10
C THR A 373 -13.94 -1.18 109.08
N ILE A 374 -13.00 -1.27 110.03
CA ILE A 374 -12.89 -2.37 111.01
C ILE A 374 -14.16 -2.49 111.90
N LEU A 375 -14.94 -1.41 112.04
CA LEU A 375 -16.18 -1.33 112.82
C LEU A 375 -17.43 -1.20 111.92
N LYS A 376 -17.70 -2.19 111.05
CA LYS A 376 -18.97 -2.40 110.28
C LYS A 376 -19.64 -1.17 109.61
N GLY A 377 -18.97 -0.03 109.48
CA GLY A 377 -19.43 1.17 108.79
C GLY A 377 -18.85 1.23 107.37
N LYS A 378 -19.69 1.57 106.39
CA LYS A 378 -19.21 1.86 105.03
C LYS A 378 -18.72 3.31 105.00
N LYS A 379 -17.42 3.53 104.75
CA LYS A 379 -16.88 4.87 104.46
C LYS A 379 -16.76 5.01 102.95
N ILE A 380 -17.32 6.08 102.40
CA ILE A 380 -17.17 6.44 100.98
C ILE A 380 -16.09 7.50 100.89
N ASP A 381 -14.99 7.19 100.22
CA ASP A 381 -13.95 8.17 99.91
C ASP A 381 -14.22 8.72 98.50
N GLN A 382 -14.22 10.05 98.36
CA GLN A 382 -14.29 10.73 97.05
C GLN A 382 -12.86 10.93 96.54
N ILE A 383 -12.59 10.44 95.33
CA ILE A 383 -11.30 10.58 94.66
C ILE A 383 -11.52 11.47 93.42
N GLU A 384 -10.80 12.59 93.36
CA GLU A 384 -10.76 13.43 92.17
C GLU A 384 -9.66 12.94 91.23
N TYR A 385 -9.96 12.88 89.94
CA TYR A 385 -8.99 12.57 88.88
C TYR A 385 -9.30 13.41 87.65
N GLU A 386 -8.31 13.53 86.75
CA GLU A 386 -8.40 14.38 85.58
C GLU A 386 -8.50 13.53 84.32
N ILE A 387 -9.36 13.94 83.40
CA ILE A 387 -9.52 13.33 82.08
C ILE A 387 -9.25 14.38 81.00
N MET A 388 -8.91 13.93 79.80
CA MET A 388 -8.99 14.78 78.61
C MET A 388 -10.35 14.60 77.94
N SER A 389 -11.02 15.69 77.61
CA SER A 389 -12.33 15.67 76.95
C SER A 389 -12.45 16.83 75.95
N PHE A 390 -13.33 16.69 74.97
CA PHE A 390 -13.66 17.75 74.02
C PHE A 390 -15.16 17.76 73.74
N ASP A 391 -15.64 18.87 73.17
CA ASP A 391 -17.00 19.01 72.68
C ASP A 391 -17.05 18.71 71.17
N ASN A 392 -17.94 17.79 70.78
CA ASN A 392 -18.11 17.42 69.38
C ASN A 392 -18.63 18.61 68.56
N ASP A 393 -19.57 19.38 69.12
CA ASP A 393 -20.20 20.50 68.42
C ASP A 393 -19.20 21.64 68.22
N GLU A 394 -18.25 21.82 69.15
CA GLU A 394 -17.14 22.76 68.98
C GLU A 394 -16.24 22.35 67.81
N ILE A 395 -15.86 21.07 67.70
CA ILE A 395 -15.03 20.55 66.61
C ILE A 395 -15.77 20.62 65.27
N PHE A 396 -17.05 20.19 65.22
CA PHE A 396 -17.84 20.22 63.99
C PHE A 396 -18.15 21.65 63.54
N SER A 397 -18.37 22.57 64.46
CA SER A 397 -18.47 24.00 64.15
C SER A 397 -17.21 24.51 63.46
N LYS A 398 -16.03 24.18 63.99
CA LYS A 398 -14.75 24.67 63.46
C LYS A 398 -14.29 24.00 62.16
N LEU A 399 -14.58 22.71 61.95
CA LEU A 399 -14.09 21.93 60.80
C LEU A 399 -15.15 21.68 59.71
N ILE A 400 -16.43 21.82 60.02
CA ILE A 400 -17.52 21.47 59.09
C ILE A 400 -18.44 22.67 58.86
N TYR A 401 -19.10 23.18 59.91
CA TYR A 401 -20.21 24.14 59.72
C TYR A 401 -19.75 25.58 59.43
N ASN A 402 -18.71 26.05 60.11
CA ASN A 402 -18.16 27.41 59.95
C ASN A 402 -16.81 27.42 59.24
N ASP A 403 -16.33 26.25 58.77
CA ASP A 403 -15.04 26.14 58.10
C ASP A 403 -15.11 26.57 56.63
N VAL A 404 -14.58 27.75 56.33
CA VAL A 404 -14.45 28.25 54.95
C VAL A 404 -13.18 27.73 54.28
N LYS A 405 -12.15 27.33 55.03
CA LYS A 405 -10.82 26.98 54.49
C LYS A 405 -10.75 25.54 54.00
N LEU A 406 -11.25 24.58 54.77
CA LEU A 406 -11.31 23.16 54.48
C LEU A 406 -12.29 22.86 53.34
N ALA A 407 -13.49 23.45 53.37
CA ALA A 407 -14.45 23.34 52.27
C ALA A 407 -13.86 23.92 50.97
N LYS A 408 -13.18 25.08 51.06
CA LYS A 408 -12.46 25.67 49.92
C LYS A 408 -11.32 24.78 49.44
N PHE A 409 -10.57 24.16 50.35
CA PHE A 409 -9.51 23.20 50.01
C PHE A 409 -10.09 22.04 49.20
N PHE A 410 -11.08 21.31 49.71
CA PHE A 410 -11.63 20.15 49.02
C PHE A 410 -12.25 20.51 47.66
N ARG A 411 -12.83 21.72 47.54
CA ARG A 411 -13.30 22.24 46.26
C ARG A 411 -12.16 22.47 45.26
N ILE A 412 -11.06 23.11 45.68
CA ILE A 412 -9.89 23.34 44.82
C ILE A 412 -9.21 22.01 44.48
N TYR A 413 -9.06 21.14 45.47
CA TYR A 413 -8.47 19.82 45.32
C TYR A 413 -9.24 18.97 44.30
N ARG A 414 -10.58 18.99 44.34
CA ARG A 414 -11.43 18.37 43.31
C ARG A 414 -11.10 18.88 41.91
N GLN A 415 -10.97 20.19 41.75
CA GLN A 415 -10.66 20.79 40.45
C GLN A 415 -9.25 20.39 39.97
N ASN A 416 -8.27 20.41 40.86
CA ASN A 416 -6.90 20.02 40.55
C ASN A 416 -6.81 18.55 40.12
N LEU A 417 -7.52 17.66 40.81
CA LEU A 417 -7.60 16.25 40.43
C LEU A 417 -8.32 16.05 39.10
N LYS A 418 -9.38 16.82 38.83
CA LYS A 418 -10.06 16.78 37.53
C LYS A 418 -9.11 17.20 36.40
N ASN A 419 -8.35 18.27 36.60
CA ASN A 419 -7.34 18.70 35.62
C ASN A 419 -6.26 17.62 35.42
N LEU A 420 -5.75 17.01 36.51
CA LEU A 420 -4.78 15.92 36.45
C LEU A 420 -5.33 14.70 35.70
N GLN A 421 -6.59 14.34 35.96
CA GLN A 421 -7.29 13.26 35.27
C GLN A 421 -7.38 13.55 33.77
N ASP A 422 -7.79 14.76 33.39
CA ASP A 422 -7.98 15.15 31.99
C ASP A 422 -6.63 15.18 31.26
N GLU A 423 -5.58 15.77 31.85
CA GLU A 423 -4.21 15.73 31.32
C GLU A 423 -3.71 14.31 31.09
N LEU A 424 -3.97 13.39 32.04
CA LEU A 424 -3.54 12.00 31.94
C LEU A 424 -4.36 11.22 30.90
N CYS A 425 -5.66 11.50 30.76
CA CYS A 425 -6.49 10.94 29.69
C CYS A 425 -5.96 11.34 28.31
N THR A 426 -5.63 12.63 28.13
CA THR A 426 -5.04 13.14 26.88
C THR A 426 -3.72 12.44 26.58
N ALA A 427 -2.80 12.39 27.55
CA ALA A 427 -1.50 11.76 27.36
C ALA A 427 -1.58 10.25 27.01
N LEU A 428 -2.58 9.54 27.54
CA LEU A 428 -2.84 8.14 27.14
C LEU A 428 -3.46 8.02 25.75
N SER A 429 -4.30 8.99 25.35
CA SER A 429 -4.96 9.01 24.04
C SER A 429 -3.96 9.31 22.92
N GLU A 430 -3.04 10.25 23.15
CA GLU A 430 -1.96 10.63 22.22
C GLU A 430 -1.09 9.44 21.79
N ILE A 431 -0.93 8.41 22.64
CA ILE A 431 -0.17 7.20 22.29
C ILE A 431 -0.83 6.49 21.08
N TYR A 432 -2.15 6.35 21.10
CA TYR A 432 -2.91 5.74 20.01
C TYR A 432 -3.08 6.69 18.82
N GLU A 433 -3.34 7.99 19.06
CA GLU A 433 -3.61 8.96 17.98
C GLU A 433 -2.43 9.10 17.00
N ASN A 434 -1.20 8.91 17.48
CA ASN A 434 -0.02 8.86 16.61
C ASN A 434 -0.06 7.64 15.66
N LEU A 435 -0.46 6.47 16.16
CA LEU A 435 -0.63 5.26 15.34
C LEU A 435 -1.74 5.43 14.31
N GLU A 436 -2.87 5.99 14.75
CA GLU A 436 -4.01 6.29 13.89
C GLU A 436 -3.62 7.26 12.75
N SER A 437 -2.87 8.32 13.07
CA SER A 437 -2.41 9.31 12.09
C SER A 437 -1.55 8.67 10.99
N GLU A 438 -0.59 7.81 11.34
CA GLU A 438 0.23 7.09 10.36
C GLU A 438 -0.61 6.17 9.46
N PHE A 439 -1.61 5.49 10.04
CA PHE A 439 -2.50 4.63 9.26
C PHE A 439 -3.52 5.41 8.41
N LEU A 440 -3.86 6.65 8.77
CA LEU A 440 -4.66 7.53 7.91
C LEU A 440 -3.85 7.98 6.68
N ILE A 441 -2.56 8.25 6.83
CA ILE A 441 -1.65 8.54 5.71
C ILE A 441 -1.54 7.30 4.80
N TYR A 442 -1.30 6.13 5.40
CA TYR A 442 -1.31 4.84 4.70
C TYR A 442 -2.59 4.63 3.89
N LYS A 443 -3.76 4.84 4.52
CA LYS A 443 -5.05 4.72 3.85
C LYS A 443 -5.16 5.69 2.68
N SER A 444 -4.80 6.96 2.88
CA SER A 444 -4.86 7.98 1.82
C SER A 444 -4.00 7.62 0.61
N GLU A 445 -2.89 6.93 0.81
CA GLU A 445 -1.98 6.53 -0.26
C GLU A 445 -2.55 5.37 -1.08
N PHE A 446 -3.15 4.37 -0.43
CA PHE A 446 -3.51 3.11 -1.07
C PHE A 446 -5.01 2.96 -1.40
N GLU A 447 -5.91 3.71 -0.78
CA GLU A 447 -7.35 3.65 -1.07
C GLU A 447 -7.68 4.11 -2.50
N GLY A 448 -6.82 4.94 -3.10
CA GLY A 448 -6.96 5.47 -4.45
C GLY A 448 -6.10 4.79 -5.52
N VAL A 449 -5.35 3.73 -5.19
CA VAL A 449 -4.35 3.14 -6.09
C VAL A 449 -4.97 2.66 -7.41
N ARG A 450 -4.22 2.81 -8.51
CA ARG A 450 -4.58 2.31 -9.85
C ARG A 450 -3.45 1.44 -10.38
N LYS A 451 -3.80 0.50 -11.25
CA LYS A 451 -2.83 -0.32 -11.96
C LYS A 451 -1.95 0.54 -12.86
N GLU A 452 -0.67 0.20 -12.92
CA GLU A 452 0.32 0.90 -13.75
C GLU A 452 0.34 0.34 -15.17
N SER A 453 0.15 -0.98 -15.29
CA SER A 453 0.17 -1.69 -16.56
C SER A 453 -1.23 -2.16 -16.96
N ALA A 454 -1.49 -2.24 -18.27
CA ALA A 454 -2.76 -2.74 -18.77
C ALA A 454 -2.98 -4.22 -18.40
N VAL A 455 -1.89 -5.01 -18.38
CA VAL A 455 -1.93 -6.45 -18.10
C VAL A 455 -2.15 -6.78 -16.62
N HIS A 456 -1.92 -5.83 -15.70
CA HIS A 456 -2.19 -5.97 -14.27
C HIS A 456 -3.68 -6.24 -13.98
N SER A 457 -3.93 -6.95 -12.89
CA SER A 457 -5.25 -7.40 -12.44
C SER A 457 -6.11 -6.26 -11.87
N ASP A 458 -7.25 -5.99 -12.50
CA ASP A 458 -8.21 -5.02 -11.98
C ASP A 458 -8.81 -5.45 -10.62
N ILE A 459 -8.95 -6.76 -10.41
CA ILE A 459 -9.55 -7.32 -9.21
C ILE A 459 -8.57 -7.21 -8.04
N GLU A 460 -7.30 -7.54 -8.24
CA GLU A 460 -6.28 -7.45 -7.16
C GLU A 460 -6.10 -6.01 -6.69
N PHE A 461 -5.98 -5.05 -7.62
CA PHE A 461 -5.92 -3.64 -7.27
C PHE A 461 -7.21 -3.16 -6.56
N ALA A 462 -8.39 -3.68 -6.94
CA ALA A 462 -9.62 -3.39 -6.20
C ALA A 462 -9.61 -3.96 -4.78
N THR A 463 -9.06 -5.17 -4.60
CA THR A 463 -8.88 -5.80 -3.29
C THR A 463 -7.92 -4.98 -2.41
N ILE A 464 -6.79 -4.51 -2.96
CA ILE A 464 -5.85 -3.64 -2.23
C ILE A 464 -6.51 -2.33 -1.79
N ARG A 465 -7.26 -1.67 -2.68
CA ARG A 465 -8.02 -0.46 -2.30
C ARG A 465 -9.02 -0.74 -1.18
N ALA A 466 -9.75 -1.86 -1.27
CA ALA A 466 -10.72 -2.25 -0.25
C ALA A 466 -10.04 -2.58 1.09
N TYR A 467 -8.90 -3.26 1.05
CA TYR A 467 -8.06 -3.52 2.22
C TYR A 467 -7.60 -2.23 2.90
N ALA A 468 -7.00 -1.31 2.14
CA ALA A 468 -6.57 0.00 2.64
C ALA A 468 -7.74 0.85 3.15
N GLY A 469 -8.87 0.86 2.45
CA GLY A 469 -10.08 1.57 2.86
C GLY A 469 -10.65 1.08 4.19
N ARG A 470 -10.45 -0.21 4.51
CA ARG A 470 -10.91 -0.88 5.74
C ARG A 470 -9.84 -0.99 6.83
N ILE A 471 -8.72 -0.26 6.71
CA ILE A 471 -7.60 -0.38 7.65
C ILE A 471 -8.00 -0.10 9.11
N TYR A 472 -8.99 0.77 9.33
CA TYR A 472 -9.51 1.02 10.67
C TYR A 472 -10.12 -0.24 11.28
N GLU A 473 -10.98 -0.93 10.53
CA GLU A 473 -11.65 -2.15 10.98
C GLU A 473 -10.66 -3.31 11.16
N LEU A 474 -9.71 -3.43 10.23
CA LEU A 474 -8.75 -4.53 10.18
C LEU A 474 -7.66 -4.39 11.25
N VAL A 475 -7.21 -3.17 11.51
CA VAL A 475 -6.04 -2.90 12.38
C VAL A 475 -6.40 -2.03 13.58
N LEU A 476 -6.85 -0.79 13.37
CA LEU A 476 -6.90 0.24 14.42
C LEU A 476 -7.95 -0.01 15.52
N ARG A 477 -9.11 -0.59 15.18
CA ARG A 477 -10.24 -0.76 16.10
C ARG A 477 -9.86 -1.42 17.42
N ASP A 478 -9.00 -2.43 17.38
CA ASP A 478 -8.63 -3.20 18.57
C ASP A 478 -7.67 -2.41 19.47
N PHE A 479 -6.74 -1.64 18.88
CA PHE A 479 -5.92 -0.68 19.61
C PHE A 479 -6.77 0.42 20.25
N GLU A 480 -7.77 0.92 19.52
CA GLU A 480 -8.66 1.94 20.04
C GLU A 480 -9.50 1.44 21.22
N ALA A 481 -9.99 0.20 21.13
CA ALA A 481 -10.73 -0.44 22.21
C ALA A 481 -9.89 -0.55 23.49
N ILE A 482 -8.60 -0.91 23.36
CA ILE A 482 -7.67 -0.95 24.49
C ILE A 482 -7.49 0.45 25.09
N LYS A 483 -7.26 1.48 24.27
CA LYS A 483 -7.20 2.89 24.71
C LYS A 483 -8.43 3.23 25.57
N PHE A 484 -9.64 2.99 25.06
CA PHE A 484 -10.88 3.31 25.78
C PHE A 484 -11.01 2.53 27.09
N ALA A 485 -10.66 1.24 27.11
CA ALA A 485 -10.70 0.44 28.33
C ALA A 485 -9.76 0.98 29.43
N LYS A 486 -8.57 1.45 29.04
CA LYS A 486 -7.60 2.05 29.98
C LYS A 486 -8.05 3.41 30.48
N ILE A 487 -8.60 4.25 29.61
CA ILE A 487 -9.21 5.53 30.00
C ILE A 487 -10.37 5.28 30.96
N GLN A 488 -11.25 4.33 30.69
CA GLN A 488 -12.36 4.00 31.59
C GLN A 488 -11.85 3.57 32.97
N THR A 489 -10.82 2.73 33.03
CA THR A 489 -10.19 2.29 34.29
C THR A 489 -9.64 3.49 35.07
N LEU A 490 -9.00 4.43 34.37
CA LEU A 490 -8.49 5.67 34.95
C LEU A 490 -9.62 6.54 35.54
N LEU A 491 -10.68 6.76 34.76
CA LEU A 491 -11.83 7.57 35.18
C LEU A 491 -12.51 6.98 36.44
N LEU A 492 -12.68 5.65 36.48
CA LEU A 492 -13.26 4.96 37.64
C LEU A 492 -12.39 5.12 38.90
N PHE A 493 -11.07 5.16 38.76
CA PHE A 493 -10.17 5.40 39.89
C PHE A 493 -10.36 6.81 40.48
N PHE A 494 -10.39 7.84 39.63
CA PHE A 494 -10.59 9.22 40.09
C PHE A 494 -11.99 9.43 40.68
N GLU A 495 -13.02 8.78 40.13
CA GLU A 495 -14.36 8.81 40.70
C GLU A 495 -14.41 8.15 42.08
N LYS A 496 -13.76 6.99 42.23
CA LYS A 496 -13.60 6.32 43.54
C LYS A 496 -12.93 7.24 44.56
N LEU A 497 -11.88 7.95 44.17
CA LEU A 497 -11.16 8.90 45.02
C LEU A 497 -12.08 10.08 45.41
N ASN A 498 -12.76 10.68 44.43
CA ASN A 498 -13.69 11.79 44.67
C ASN A 498 -14.83 11.40 45.63
N LEU A 499 -15.42 10.21 45.48
CA LEU A 499 -16.50 9.75 46.34
C LEU A 499 -16.01 9.43 47.76
N LYS A 500 -14.90 8.67 47.89
CA LYS A 500 -14.41 8.22 49.20
C LYS A 500 -13.75 9.30 50.04
N ILE A 501 -13.08 10.28 49.41
CA ILE A 501 -12.31 11.31 50.10
C ILE A 501 -13.06 12.65 50.05
N ILE A 502 -13.26 13.19 48.86
CA ILE A 502 -13.66 14.60 48.66
C ILE A 502 -15.13 14.82 48.96
N THR A 503 -16.00 13.86 48.67
CA THR A 503 -17.43 13.99 48.92
C THR A 503 -17.79 13.57 50.34
N ASN A 504 -16.96 12.72 50.95
CA ASN A 504 -17.24 12.09 52.25
C ASN A 504 -16.36 12.61 53.40
N TYR A 505 -15.56 13.67 53.20
CA TYR A 505 -14.64 14.18 54.24
C TYR A 505 -15.36 14.56 55.53
N GLU A 506 -16.54 15.18 55.47
CA GLU A 506 -17.29 15.59 56.65
C GLU A 506 -17.72 14.38 57.50
N ASN A 507 -18.19 13.32 56.84
CA ASN A 507 -18.55 12.08 57.52
C ASN A 507 -17.32 11.39 58.08
N ALA A 508 -16.20 11.39 57.36
CA ALA A 508 -14.92 10.87 57.85
C ALA A 508 -14.46 11.60 59.12
N ILE A 509 -14.58 12.93 59.16
CA ILE A 509 -14.27 13.74 60.35
C ILE A 509 -15.19 13.35 61.51
N LYS A 510 -16.51 13.27 61.27
CA LYS A 510 -17.49 12.85 62.30
C LYS A 510 -17.15 11.47 62.86
N ILE A 511 -16.86 10.48 62.01
CA ILE A 511 -16.48 9.13 62.41
C ILE A 511 -15.21 9.16 63.27
N ALA A 512 -14.18 9.91 62.85
CA ALA A 512 -12.95 10.03 63.62
C ALA A 512 -13.19 10.62 65.02
N VAL A 513 -13.94 11.73 65.09
CA VAL A 513 -14.26 12.44 66.34
C VAL A 513 -15.09 11.55 67.28
N HIS A 514 -16.15 10.92 66.77
CA HIS A 514 -16.98 10.00 67.55
C HIS A 514 -16.19 8.81 68.07
N PHE A 515 -15.34 8.20 67.24
CA PHE A 515 -14.50 7.08 67.65
C PHE A 515 -13.56 7.46 68.80
N ILE A 516 -12.90 8.62 68.71
CA ILE A 516 -12.00 9.10 69.77
C ILE A 516 -12.78 9.33 71.06
N LYS A 517 -13.94 9.99 70.98
CA LYS A 517 -14.80 10.25 72.14
C LYS A 517 -15.26 8.97 72.81
N GLU A 518 -15.77 8.01 72.04
CA GLU A 518 -16.21 6.72 72.55
C GLU A 518 -15.06 5.96 73.23
N LYS A 519 -13.85 6.01 72.65
CA LYS A 519 -12.65 5.39 73.25
C LYS A 519 -12.27 6.05 74.59
N ILE A 520 -12.38 7.38 74.70
CA ILE A 520 -12.19 8.09 75.97
C ILE A 520 -13.27 7.67 76.98
N GLU A 521 -14.55 7.73 76.60
CA GLU A 521 -15.68 7.39 77.48
C GLU A 521 -15.61 5.95 78.00
N ASN A 522 -15.31 4.97 77.13
CA ASN A 522 -15.14 3.58 77.52
C ASN A 522 -13.96 3.37 78.49
N SER A 523 -12.88 4.14 78.32
CA SER A 523 -11.74 4.09 79.25
C SER A 523 -12.11 4.63 80.63
N ILE A 524 -12.94 5.67 80.69
CA ILE A 524 -13.42 6.25 81.96
C ILE A 524 -14.29 5.22 82.69
N VAL A 525 -15.24 4.60 81.98
CA VAL A 525 -16.09 3.55 82.56
C VAL A 525 -15.27 2.38 83.10
N SER A 526 -14.19 2.00 82.41
CA SER A 526 -13.30 0.92 82.85
C SER A 526 -12.47 1.33 84.07
N HIS A 527 -11.91 2.55 84.06
CA HIS A 527 -11.16 3.11 85.17
C HIS A 527 -12.01 3.29 86.43
N GLU A 528 -13.28 3.70 86.31
CA GLU A 528 -14.19 3.83 87.44
C GLU A 528 -14.55 2.48 88.07
N LYS A 529 -14.58 1.39 87.27
CA LYS A 529 -14.87 0.03 87.74
C LYS A 529 -13.67 -0.64 88.42
N ASP A 530 -12.48 -0.52 87.83
CA ASP A 530 -11.25 -1.09 88.36
C ASP A 530 -10.03 -0.18 88.08
N PRO A 531 -9.81 0.82 88.94
CA PRO A 531 -8.80 1.86 88.74
C PRO A 531 -7.36 1.37 88.90
N ILE A 532 -7.16 0.21 89.53
CA ILE A 532 -5.83 -0.38 89.75
C ILE A 532 -5.32 -0.99 88.45
N ASN A 533 -6.22 -1.61 87.68
CA ASN A 533 -5.86 -2.32 86.46
C ASN A 533 -6.10 -1.52 85.17
N PHE A 534 -6.96 -0.49 85.20
CA PHE A 534 -7.26 0.33 84.03
C PHE A 534 -6.88 1.80 84.28
N SER A 535 -6.04 2.38 83.43
CA SER A 535 -5.78 3.82 83.42
C SER A 535 -6.76 4.55 82.49
N VAL A 536 -6.99 5.85 82.75
CA VAL A 536 -7.77 6.70 81.83
C VAL A 536 -6.98 6.87 80.54
N TYR A 537 -7.62 6.61 79.41
CA TYR A 537 -7.02 6.79 78.10
C TYR A 537 -6.88 8.27 77.77
N ILE A 538 -5.64 8.68 77.46
CA ILE A 538 -5.34 10.01 76.92
C ILE A 538 -4.86 9.81 75.49
N PRO A 539 -5.64 10.21 74.48
CA PRO A 539 -5.24 10.05 73.09
C PRO A 539 -4.01 10.90 72.77
N SER A 540 -3.00 10.28 72.17
CA SER A 540 -1.85 11.02 71.66
C SER A 540 -2.19 11.74 70.34
N ALA A 541 -1.47 12.81 70.02
CA ALA A 541 -1.62 13.50 68.74
C ALA A 541 -1.40 12.56 67.54
N ASN A 542 -0.51 11.57 67.68
CA ASN A 542 -0.28 10.57 66.64
C ASN A 542 -1.47 9.63 66.46
N GLU A 543 -2.07 9.13 67.54
CA GLU A 543 -3.26 8.27 67.45
C GLU A 543 -4.46 8.97 66.82
N ILE A 544 -4.63 10.27 67.10
CA ILE A 544 -5.68 11.10 66.51
C ILE A 544 -5.42 11.25 65.01
N TYR A 545 -4.17 11.54 64.63
CA TYR A 545 -3.78 11.64 63.22
C TYR A 545 -4.00 10.33 62.46
N GLU A 546 -3.52 9.20 62.98
CA GLU A 546 -3.76 7.89 62.39
C GLU A 546 -5.27 7.59 62.26
N ARG A 547 -6.09 7.97 63.26
CA ARG A 547 -7.55 7.81 63.17
C ARG A 547 -8.17 8.64 62.04
N VAL A 548 -7.68 9.86 61.82
CA VAL A 548 -8.13 10.71 60.71
C VAL A 548 -7.72 10.09 59.36
N LEU A 549 -6.48 9.59 59.25
CA LEU A 549 -6.01 8.88 58.04
C LEU A 549 -6.89 7.66 57.70
N ILE A 550 -7.23 6.84 58.71
CA ILE A 550 -8.12 5.69 58.55
C ILE A 550 -9.50 6.15 58.07
N SER A 551 -10.07 7.17 58.71
CA SER A 551 -11.44 7.61 58.43
C SER A 551 -11.57 8.23 57.03
N LEU A 552 -10.50 8.85 56.53
CA LEU A 552 -10.39 9.37 55.15
C LEU A 552 -9.98 8.31 54.12
N ASN A 553 -9.82 7.04 54.52
CA ASN A 553 -9.38 5.93 53.68
C ASN A 553 -7.98 6.10 53.06
N LEU A 554 -7.07 6.87 53.68
CA LEU A 554 -5.82 7.25 53.02
C LEU A 554 -4.81 6.12 52.85
N TYR A 555 -4.80 5.07 53.70
CA TYR A 555 -3.92 3.91 53.47
C TYR A 555 -4.27 3.12 52.22
N GLU A 556 -5.57 3.03 51.89
CA GLU A 556 -6.03 2.39 50.65
C GLU A 556 -5.45 3.16 49.44
N PHE A 557 -5.58 4.48 49.46
CA PHE A 557 -5.12 5.34 48.37
C PHE A 557 -3.60 5.54 48.36
N GLU A 558 -2.89 5.42 49.48
CA GLU A 558 -1.42 5.46 49.52
C GLU A 558 -0.85 4.33 48.66
N ASN A 559 -1.40 3.12 48.84
CA ASN A 559 -1.01 1.96 48.05
C ASN A 559 -1.47 2.09 46.59
N GLU A 560 -2.69 2.56 46.33
CA GLU A 560 -3.21 2.70 44.98
C GLU A 560 -2.56 3.85 44.19
N MET A 561 -2.01 4.88 44.83
CA MET A 561 -1.40 6.04 44.17
C MET A 561 0.12 5.96 44.08
N LEU A 562 0.81 5.53 45.15
CA LEU A 562 2.25 5.70 45.28
C LEU A 562 3.06 4.40 45.15
N SER A 563 2.44 3.24 45.30
CA SER A 563 3.18 1.98 45.28
C SER A 563 3.61 1.56 43.86
N ASN A 564 4.48 0.56 43.79
CA ASN A 564 4.77 -0.13 42.53
C ASN A 564 3.51 -0.78 41.91
N ALA A 565 2.49 -1.06 42.71
CA ALA A 565 1.18 -1.55 42.30
C ALA A 565 0.13 -0.43 42.13
N SER A 566 0.58 0.82 41.92
CA SER A 566 -0.31 1.96 41.71
C SER A 566 -1.19 1.80 40.48
N PHE A 567 -2.29 2.55 40.45
CA PHE A 567 -3.24 2.57 39.33
C PHE A 567 -2.53 2.92 38.02
N LEU A 568 -1.62 3.91 38.04
CA LEU A 568 -0.88 4.33 36.86
C LEU A 568 0.02 3.20 36.34
N ASN A 569 0.79 2.55 37.22
CA ASN A 569 1.67 1.44 36.82
C ASN A 569 0.88 0.25 36.27
N LYS A 570 -0.28 -0.08 36.85
CA LYS A 570 -1.18 -1.12 36.35
C LYS A 570 -1.73 -0.80 34.97
N ILE A 571 -2.19 0.43 34.76
CA ILE A 571 -2.71 0.87 33.45
C ILE A 571 -1.62 0.79 32.38
N LEU A 572 -0.44 1.36 32.64
CA LEU A 572 0.65 1.39 31.66
C LEU A 572 1.17 0.00 31.32
N SER A 573 1.35 -0.87 32.31
CA SER A 573 1.81 -2.25 32.08
C SER A 573 0.79 -3.10 31.32
N SER A 574 -0.50 -2.96 31.64
CA SER A 574 -1.60 -3.63 30.93
C SER A 574 -1.70 -3.13 29.49
N MET A 575 -1.62 -1.81 29.28
CA MET A 575 -1.65 -1.19 27.95
C MET A 575 -0.49 -1.68 27.08
N ARG A 576 0.73 -1.70 27.61
CA ARG A 576 1.91 -2.25 26.93
C ARG A 576 1.66 -3.68 26.43
N LYS A 577 1.20 -4.54 27.34
CA LYS A 577 0.98 -5.95 27.05
C LYS A 577 -0.08 -6.14 25.96
N GLU A 578 -1.23 -5.52 26.11
CA GLU A 578 -2.36 -5.67 25.18
C GLU A 578 -2.07 -5.06 23.81
N PHE A 579 -1.38 -3.92 23.74
CA PHE A 579 -0.93 -3.37 22.45
C PHE A 579 0.07 -4.28 21.74
N LYS A 580 0.99 -4.89 22.48
CA LYS A 580 1.95 -5.84 21.90
C LYS A 580 1.26 -7.12 21.39
N GLU A 581 0.37 -7.69 22.18
CA GLU A 581 -0.42 -8.87 21.77
C GLU A 581 -1.29 -8.55 20.54
N THR A 582 -1.90 -7.36 20.50
CA THR A 582 -2.69 -6.92 19.36
C THR A 582 -1.83 -6.76 18.11
N LYS A 583 -0.65 -6.13 18.23
CA LYS A 583 0.30 -6.03 17.12
C LYS A 583 0.66 -7.41 16.56
N GLU A 584 1.09 -8.34 17.41
CA GLU A 584 1.47 -9.69 16.98
C GLU A 584 0.33 -10.40 16.25
N ALA A 585 -0.92 -10.19 16.69
CA ALA A 585 -2.12 -10.71 16.02
C ALA A 585 -2.48 -10.01 14.70
N LYS A 586 -2.00 -8.79 14.44
CA LYS A 586 -2.18 -8.08 13.16
C LYS A 586 -1.06 -8.34 12.16
N GLU A 587 0.12 -8.70 12.64
CA GLU A 587 1.26 -9.10 11.80
C GLU A 587 1.12 -10.52 11.27
N ALA A 588 0.48 -11.42 12.04
CA ALA A 588 0.13 -12.77 11.62
C ALA A 588 -1.09 -12.79 10.70
#